data_AF-A0A5S9P2N2-F1
#
_entry.id   AF-A0A5S9P2N2-F1
#
_cell.length_a   1.000
_cell.length_b   1.000
_cell.length_c   1.000
_cell.angle_alpha   90.00
_cell.angle_beta   90.00
_cell.angle_gamma   90.00
#
_symmetry.space_group_name_H-M   'P 1'
#
loop_
_entity.id
_entity.type
_entity.pdbx_description
1 polymer ?
#
loop_
_entity_poly.entity_id
_entity_poly.type
_entity_poly.pdbx_seq_one_letter_code
_entity_poly.pdbx_strand_id
1 'polypeptide(L)'
;MIEAIMYAAIGFLTATLLALLALPAVWRRAVRLTRKRIEGAIPVSVAEVQADKDEQRAIFAVDVRRLELEVNKLQNRAASQWTDVTRQAEELRTRQETIDRLAGELTALQTEHSAITAERDRLASELDIHSRDLAETRAALQTTSADLAETRIALEETSAREDEFKIDHVALTTLRDTLKDRIGELDRNLAATNTHLTTERNTLRTTSESLSVELTKNRQLREQLADTEARLATLDREAAALRTERAALTAQVAALEARALEAEQARAATEAEASRLTGDARQAQRTAEALAREAADTIEMLRAEKAMLDDALAKARDDRAGLQQQLDHLLSLATTVPATPAGGVSSRDEADDTALLRERISDIAAEVAHLTARLEGPGSPIDVLLASHAPAANGASPTLADRILALRTAEDAAQDPAPPQTAPKAAAPKTSAPRSKGRAVAG
;
A
#
# COMPACT_ATOMS: atom_id res chain seq x y z
N MET A 1 122.02 182.15 152.96
CA MET A 1 121.93 181.06 151.95
C MET A 1 123.15 180.12 151.97
N ILE A 2 124.38 180.58 152.21
CA ILE A 2 125.60 179.74 152.22
C ILE A 2 125.49 178.54 153.19
N GLU A 3 124.95 178.74 154.39
CA GLU A 3 124.84 177.71 155.44
C GLU A 3 124.08 176.45 154.99
N ALA A 4 122.97 176.61 154.26
CA ALA A 4 122.20 175.47 153.74
C ALA A 4 123.00 174.63 152.73
N ILE A 5 123.87 175.27 151.94
CA ILE A 5 124.76 174.59 150.99
C ILE A 5 125.82 173.77 151.75
N MET A 6 126.33 174.27 152.88
CA MET A 6 127.29 173.56 153.71
C MET A 6 126.69 172.29 154.33
N TYR A 7 125.49 172.36 154.93
CA TYR A 7 124.81 171.17 155.45
C TYR A 7 124.45 170.16 154.35
N ALA A 8 124.02 170.63 153.17
CA ALA A 8 123.77 169.77 152.02
C ALA A 8 125.06 169.07 151.51
N ALA A 9 126.19 169.79 151.46
CA ALA A 9 127.48 169.23 151.07
C ALA A 9 127.96 168.16 152.08
N ILE A 10 127.89 168.43 153.39
CA ILE A 10 128.27 167.46 154.43
C ILE A 10 127.33 166.23 154.42
N GLY A 11 126.03 166.44 154.22
CA GLY A 11 125.05 165.36 154.05
C GLY A 11 125.34 164.49 152.81
N PHE A 12 125.70 165.10 151.69
CA PHE A 12 126.11 164.38 150.48
C PHE A 12 127.41 163.58 150.68
N LEU A 13 128.40 164.18 151.35
CA LEU A 13 129.71 163.55 151.59
C LEU A 13 129.59 162.35 152.56
N THR A 14 128.78 162.48 153.61
CA THR A 14 128.48 161.38 154.55
C THR A 14 127.63 160.28 153.93
N ALA A 15 126.61 160.62 153.13
CA ALA A 15 125.83 159.64 152.36
C ALA A 15 126.69 158.89 151.34
N THR A 16 127.60 159.59 150.64
CA THR A 16 128.55 158.97 149.70
C THR A 16 129.52 158.04 150.41
N LEU A 17 130.03 158.42 151.59
CA LEU A 17 130.90 157.58 152.41
C LEU A 17 130.18 156.30 152.88
N LEU A 18 128.92 156.39 153.30
CA LEU A 18 128.10 155.22 153.65
C LEU A 18 127.79 154.34 152.44
N ALA A 19 127.53 154.92 151.27
CA ALA A 19 127.33 154.17 150.03
C ALA A 19 128.60 153.40 149.61
N LEU A 20 129.78 154.03 149.71
CA LEU A 20 131.08 153.39 149.48
C LEU A 20 131.36 152.26 150.47
N LEU A 21 130.92 152.38 151.73
CA LEU A 21 131.04 151.32 152.74
C LEU A 21 130.11 150.12 152.44
N ALA A 22 128.90 150.38 151.93
CA ALA A 22 127.90 149.35 151.61
C ALA A 22 128.17 148.62 150.27
N LEU A 23 128.73 149.30 149.27
CA LEU A 23 129.02 148.78 147.93
C LEU A 23 129.79 147.43 147.95
N PRO A 24 130.91 147.24 148.69
CA PRO A 24 131.62 145.97 148.74
C PRO A 24 130.88 144.85 149.48
N ALA A 25 129.78 145.13 150.19
CA ALA A 25 128.90 144.11 150.76
C ALA A 25 127.84 143.65 149.73
N VAL A 26 127.24 144.61 149.00
CA VAL A 26 126.27 144.32 147.93
C VAL A 26 126.92 143.52 146.80
N TRP A 27 128.11 143.94 146.35
CA TRP A 27 128.85 143.23 145.29
C TRP A 27 129.19 141.78 145.68
N ARG A 28 129.67 141.55 146.91
CA ARG A 28 129.92 140.19 147.45
C ARG A 28 128.65 139.33 147.49
N ARG A 29 127.47 139.92 147.75
CA ARG A 29 126.18 139.20 147.70
C ARG A 29 125.77 138.86 146.27
N ALA A 30 125.98 139.77 145.31
CA ALA A 30 125.68 139.55 143.90
C ALA A 30 126.55 138.44 143.28
N VAL A 31 127.88 138.51 143.45
CA VAL A 31 128.82 137.50 142.94
C VAL A 31 128.51 136.09 143.47
N ARG A 32 128.10 135.97 144.74
CA ARG A 32 127.71 134.67 145.32
C ARG A 32 126.43 134.10 144.69
N LEU A 33 125.48 134.95 144.31
CA LEU A 33 124.23 134.53 143.66
C LEU A 33 124.44 134.13 142.20
N THR A 34 125.23 134.89 141.43
CA THR A 34 125.55 134.53 140.05
C THR A 34 126.41 133.27 139.99
N ARG A 35 127.45 133.17 140.84
CA ARG A 35 128.28 131.97 140.97
C ARG A 35 127.44 130.72 141.25
N LYS A 36 126.58 130.75 142.28
CA LYS A 36 125.73 129.59 142.64
C LYS A 36 124.71 129.23 141.53
N ARG A 37 124.31 130.19 140.68
CA ARG A 37 123.42 129.91 139.53
C ARG A 37 124.16 129.29 138.34
N ILE A 38 125.43 129.65 138.14
CA ILE A 38 126.29 129.08 137.09
C ILE A 38 126.77 127.67 137.49
N GLU A 39 127.18 127.48 138.75
CA GLU A 39 127.53 126.17 139.34
C GLU A 39 126.34 125.20 139.42
N GLY A 40 125.11 125.66 139.17
CA GLY A 40 123.90 124.83 139.07
C GLY A 40 123.35 124.68 137.65
N ALA A 41 124.09 125.13 136.63
CA ALA A 41 123.66 125.12 135.22
C ALA A 41 124.77 124.69 134.24
N ILE A 42 125.98 124.45 134.74
CA ILE A 42 127.10 123.82 134.02
C ILE A 42 127.40 122.51 134.78
N PRO A 43 127.59 121.36 134.11
CA PRO A 43 128.01 120.14 134.80
C PRO A 43 129.39 120.38 135.43
N VAL A 44 129.45 120.33 136.76
CA VAL A 44 130.65 120.69 137.54
C VAL A 44 131.51 119.45 137.81
N SER A 45 130.96 118.25 137.59
CA SER A 45 131.64 116.98 137.77
C SER A 45 131.85 116.25 136.45
N VAL A 46 133.04 115.66 136.29
CA VAL A 46 133.35 114.73 135.17
C VAL A 46 132.40 113.52 135.19
N ALA A 47 131.88 113.13 136.36
CA ALA A 47 130.91 112.04 136.48
C ALA A 47 129.54 112.40 135.88
N GLU A 48 129.11 113.67 135.91
CA GLU A 48 127.87 114.13 135.30
C GLU A 48 127.99 114.09 133.76
N VAL A 49 129.11 114.60 133.22
CA VAL A 49 129.42 114.52 131.78
C VAL A 49 129.56 113.08 131.28
N GLN A 50 129.99 112.16 132.15
CA GLN A 50 130.01 110.72 131.84
C GLN A 50 128.59 110.12 131.89
N ALA A 51 127.77 110.49 132.86
CA ALA A 51 126.37 110.06 132.95
C ALA A 51 125.54 110.52 131.74
N ASP A 52 125.57 111.81 131.36
CA ASP A 52 124.88 112.34 130.18
C ASP A 52 125.32 111.60 128.89
N LYS A 53 126.61 111.30 128.78
CA LYS A 53 127.19 110.60 127.63
C LYS A 53 126.76 109.13 127.57
N ASP A 54 126.69 108.45 128.71
CA ASP A 54 126.27 107.06 128.80
C ASP A 54 124.73 106.91 128.73
N GLU A 55 123.97 107.93 129.15
CA GLU A 55 122.53 108.07 128.85
C GLU A 55 122.30 108.24 127.34
N GLN A 56 123.00 109.16 126.68
CA GLN A 56 122.92 109.31 125.22
C GLN A 56 123.28 108.01 124.49
N ARG A 57 124.35 107.32 124.93
CA ARG A 57 124.71 105.99 124.41
C ARG A 57 123.60 104.96 124.63
N ALA A 58 122.96 104.95 125.80
CA ALA A 58 121.85 104.04 126.10
C ALA A 58 120.61 104.34 125.23
N ILE A 59 120.25 105.62 125.05
CA ILE A 59 119.17 106.05 124.16
C ILE A 59 119.47 105.61 122.72
N PHE A 60 120.65 105.94 122.17
CA PHE A 60 121.02 105.53 120.82
C PHE A 60 121.09 104.00 120.68
N ALA A 61 121.55 103.25 121.68
CA ALA A 61 121.53 101.79 121.65
C ALA A 61 120.11 101.20 121.66
N VAL A 62 119.19 101.80 122.44
CA VAL A 62 117.77 101.41 122.46
C VAL A 62 117.09 101.75 121.13
N ASP A 63 117.34 102.92 120.56
CA ASP A 63 116.75 103.33 119.28
C ASP A 63 117.31 102.53 118.09
N VAL A 64 118.62 102.25 118.06
CA VAL A 64 119.21 101.31 117.08
C VAL A 64 118.60 99.93 117.25
N ARG A 65 118.50 99.41 118.48
CA ARG A 65 117.90 98.09 118.71
C ARG A 65 116.40 98.04 118.37
N ARG A 66 115.68 99.14 118.56
CA ARG A 66 114.29 99.30 118.13
C ARG A 66 114.18 99.28 116.61
N LEU A 67 115.02 100.04 115.90
CA LEU A 67 115.07 100.08 114.45
C LEU A 67 115.44 98.71 113.87
N GLU A 68 116.43 98.00 114.45
CA GLU A 68 116.74 96.61 114.12
C GLU A 68 115.51 95.72 114.25
N LEU A 69 114.77 95.80 115.36
CA LEU A 69 113.57 94.99 115.59
C LEU A 69 112.43 95.35 114.63
N GLU A 70 112.28 96.62 114.25
CA GLU A 70 111.28 97.07 113.27
C GLU A 70 111.66 96.64 111.84
N VAL A 71 112.95 96.69 111.47
CA VAL A 71 113.49 96.15 110.21
C VAL A 71 113.33 94.62 110.14
N ASN A 72 113.66 93.88 111.20
CA ASN A 72 113.44 92.44 111.27
C ASN A 72 111.94 92.10 111.16
N LYS A 73 111.04 92.87 111.80
CA LYS A 73 109.57 92.73 111.65
C LYS A 73 109.07 93.08 110.24
N LEU A 74 109.77 93.93 109.48
CA LEU A 74 109.47 94.21 108.08
C LEU A 74 109.98 93.09 107.17
N GLN A 75 111.22 92.64 107.37
CA GLN A 75 111.83 91.54 106.62
C GLN A 75 111.05 90.22 106.81
N ASN A 76 110.66 89.88 108.04
CA ASN A 76 109.86 88.68 108.32
C ASN A 76 108.48 88.74 107.66
N ARG A 77 107.83 89.92 107.62
CA ARG A 77 106.54 90.11 106.92
C ARG A 77 106.70 90.07 105.40
N ALA A 78 107.76 90.65 104.85
CA ALA A 78 108.06 90.56 103.43
C ALA A 78 108.33 89.11 103.03
N ALA A 79 109.10 88.36 103.83
CA ALA A 79 109.35 86.94 103.61
C ALA A 79 108.06 86.10 103.67
N SER A 80 107.19 86.32 104.65
CA SER A 80 105.90 85.60 104.72
C SER A 80 104.99 85.95 103.54
N GLN A 81 104.92 87.23 103.14
CA GLN A 81 104.18 87.67 101.97
C GLN A 81 104.72 87.05 100.67
N TRP A 82 106.05 86.93 100.52
CA TRP A 82 106.65 86.22 99.38
C TRP A 82 106.27 84.73 99.38
N THR A 83 106.25 84.05 100.54
CA THR A 83 105.81 82.64 100.60
C THR A 83 104.30 82.45 100.35
N ASP A 84 103.46 83.41 100.71
CA ASP A 84 102.03 83.38 100.35
C ASP A 84 101.83 83.65 98.86
N VAL A 85 102.58 84.58 98.26
CA VAL A 85 102.53 84.88 96.82
C VAL A 85 103.03 83.68 95.99
N THR A 86 104.10 82.99 96.38
CA THR A 86 104.55 81.79 95.65
C THR A 86 103.57 80.63 95.80
N ARG A 87 102.97 80.44 96.99
CA ARG A 87 101.88 79.46 97.18
C ARG A 87 100.67 79.79 96.31
N GLN A 88 100.23 81.05 96.27
CA GLN A 88 99.12 81.49 95.43
C GLN A 88 99.44 81.33 93.93
N ALA A 89 100.68 81.57 93.52
CA ALA A 89 101.12 81.34 92.15
C ALA A 89 101.03 79.85 91.76
N GLU A 90 101.42 78.91 92.63
CA GLU A 90 101.30 77.48 92.35
C GLU A 90 99.85 76.98 92.43
N GLU A 91 99.04 77.53 93.34
CA GLU A 91 97.58 77.30 93.35
C GLU A 91 96.89 77.80 92.07
N LEU A 92 97.36 78.90 91.46
CA LEU A 92 96.89 79.37 90.16
C LEU A 92 97.42 78.50 89.02
N ARG A 93 98.69 78.08 89.06
CA ARG A 93 99.34 77.22 88.07
C ARG A 93 98.61 75.87 87.95
N THR A 94 98.39 75.21 89.07
CA THR A 94 97.67 73.91 89.13
C THR A 94 96.18 74.03 88.76
N ARG A 95 95.52 75.16 89.07
CA ARG A 95 94.17 75.45 88.57
C ARG A 95 94.16 75.67 87.06
N GLN A 96 95.14 76.36 86.49
CA GLN A 96 95.24 76.56 85.03
C GLN A 96 95.48 75.23 84.31
N GLU A 97 96.44 74.41 84.77
CA GLU A 97 96.67 73.05 84.26
C GLU A 97 95.39 72.18 84.31
N THR A 98 94.56 72.37 85.34
CA THR A 98 93.26 71.70 85.47
C THR A 98 92.23 72.23 84.48
N ILE A 99 92.17 73.55 84.24
CA ILE A 99 91.28 74.19 83.25
C ILE A 99 91.66 73.75 81.83
N ASP A 100 92.95 73.77 81.49
CA ASP A 100 93.44 73.41 80.17
C ASP A 100 93.16 71.92 79.86
N ARG A 101 93.36 71.03 80.85
CA ARG A 101 92.96 69.62 80.75
C ARG A 101 91.45 69.46 80.54
N LEU A 102 90.61 70.13 81.33
CA LEU A 102 89.16 70.04 81.20
C LEU A 102 88.65 70.63 79.88
N ALA A 103 89.31 71.65 79.33
CA ALA A 103 89.02 72.18 78.00
C ALA A 103 89.39 71.18 76.88
N GLY A 104 90.51 70.47 77.04
CA GLY A 104 90.89 69.35 76.15
C GLY A 104 89.87 68.20 76.21
N GLU A 105 89.44 67.80 77.41
CA GLU A 105 88.43 66.76 77.60
C GLU A 105 87.06 67.16 77.04
N LEU A 106 86.63 68.41 77.25
CA LEU A 106 85.36 68.93 76.72
C LEU A 106 85.37 69.04 75.19
N THR A 107 86.48 69.50 74.59
CA THR A 107 86.60 69.55 73.13
C THR A 107 86.66 68.17 72.49
N ALA A 108 87.37 67.21 73.10
CA ALA A 108 87.36 65.81 72.67
C ALA A 108 85.94 65.22 72.72
N LEU A 109 85.24 65.34 73.85
CA LEU A 109 83.86 64.86 74.02
C LEU A 109 82.87 65.54 73.06
N GLN A 110 83.08 66.82 72.76
CA GLN A 110 82.27 67.53 71.76
C GLN A 110 82.54 67.02 70.33
N THR A 111 83.77 66.67 69.97
CA THR A 111 84.05 66.01 68.68
C THR A 111 83.43 64.62 68.61
N GLU A 112 83.53 63.81 69.67
CA GLU A 112 82.89 62.50 69.76
C GLU A 112 81.37 62.59 69.62
N HIS A 113 80.72 63.49 70.36
CA HIS A 113 79.28 63.75 70.24
C HIS A 113 78.88 64.18 68.82
N SER A 114 79.69 65.01 68.16
CA SER A 114 79.43 65.43 66.77
C SER A 114 79.52 64.26 65.78
N ALA A 115 80.49 63.36 65.98
CA ALA A 115 80.63 62.15 65.15
C ALA A 115 79.47 61.17 65.37
N ILE A 116 79.09 60.90 66.62
CA ILE A 116 77.95 60.05 66.97
C ILE A 116 76.63 60.65 66.43
N THR A 117 76.48 61.98 66.44
CA THR A 117 75.30 62.65 65.85
C THR A 117 75.26 62.46 64.33
N ALA A 118 76.39 62.62 63.65
CA ALA A 118 76.48 62.40 62.20
C ALA A 118 76.25 60.93 61.80
N GLU A 119 76.74 59.97 62.61
CA GLU A 119 76.49 58.54 62.43
C GLU A 119 75.00 58.20 62.66
N ARG A 120 74.38 58.73 63.72
CA ARG A 120 72.93 58.62 63.97
C ARG A 120 72.12 59.13 62.77
N ASP A 121 72.47 60.31 62.25
CA ASP A 121 71.72 60.94 61.16
C ASP A 121 71.91 60.20 59.83
N ARG A 122 73.09 59.63 59.61
CA ARG A 122 73.35 58.68 58.52
C ARG A 122 72.48 57.42 58.66
N LEU A 123 72.52 56.76 59.81
CA LEU A 123 71.76 55.52 60.05
C LEU A 123 70.24 55.75 59.99
N ALA A 124 69.76 56.92 60.40
CA ALA A 124 68.37 57.32 60.24
C ALA A 124 67.97 57.48 58.77
N SER A 125 68.86 58.06 57.94
CA SER A 125 68.68 58.18 56.49
C SER A 125 68.69 56.80 55.79
N GLU A 126 69.65 55.93 56.14
CA GLU A 126 69.74 54.56 55.62
C GLU A 126 68.50 53.73 56.00
N LEU A 127 68.00 53.88 57.23
CA LEU A 127 66.75 53.24 57.69
C LEU A 127 65.50 53.79 56.98
N ASP A 128 65.44 55.09 56.72
CA ASP A 128 64.34 55.74 56.00
C ASP A 128 64.31 55.33 54.50
N ILE A 129 65.48 55.19 53.86
CA ILE A 129 65.61 54.60 52.53
C ILE A 129 65.12 53.15 52.55
N HIS A 130 65.67 52.29 53.42
CA HIS A 130 65.25 50.89 53.51
C HIS A 130 63.78 50.72 53.89
N SER A 131 63.20 51.64 54.65
CA SER A 131 61.76 51.63 54.94
C SER A 131 60.91 51.91 53.69
N ARG A 132 61.39 52.75 52.76
CA ARG A 132 60.74 52.94 51.44
C ARG A 132 60.93 51.72 50.55
N ASP A 133 62.15 51.19 50.45
CA ASP A 133 62.44 49.98 49.67
C ASP A 133 61.53 48.80 50.11
N LEU A 134 61.33 48.64 51.43
CA LEU A 134 60.47 47.60 51.99
C LEU A 134 58.97 47.90 51.76
N ALA A 135 58.56 49.17 51.69
CA ALA A 135 57.19 49.53 51.37
C ALA A 135 56.87 49.29 49.88
N GLU A 136 57.78 49.66 48.98
CA GLU A 136 57.67 49.44 47.54
C GLU A 136 57.67 47.94 47.18
N THR A 137 58.61 47.17 47.75
CA THR A 137 58.65 45.72 47.53
C THR A 137 57.44 44.98 48.11
N ARG A 138 56.88 45.45 49.25
CA ARG A 138 55.58 44.95 49.75
C ARG A 138 54.43 45.27 48.81
N ALA A 139 54.38 46.48 48.25
CA ALA A 139 53.34 46.86 47.29
C ALA A 139 53.43 46.04 46.00
N ALA A 140 54.64 45.85 45.45
CA ALA A 140 54.87 45.01 44.28
C ALA A 140 54.51 43.53 44.54
N LEU A 141 54.82 43.01 45.73
CA LEU A 141 54.41 41.66 46.14
C LEU A 141 52.89 41.55 46.28
N GLN A 142 52.22 42.58 46.80
CA GLN A 142 50.76 42.61 46.90
C GLN A 142 50.11 42.63 45.51
N THR A 143 50.56 43.47 44.59
CA THR A 143 50.08 43.51 43.20
C THR A 143 50.27 42.15 42.52
N THR A 144 51.49 41.61 42.51
CA THR A 144 51.75 40.31 41.88
C THR A 144 50.98 39.16 42.54
N SER A 145 50.66 39.23 43.83
CA SER A 145 49.76 38.26 44.49
C SER A 145 48.30 38.37 44.05
N ALA A 146 47.83 39.58 43.69
CA ALA A 146 46.51 39.81 43.12
C ALA A 146 46.46 39.35 41.64
N ASP A 147 47.48 39.68 40.85
CA ASP A 147 47.63 39.22 39.46
C ASP A 147 47.64 37.67 39.38
N LEU A 148 48.32 37.01 40.33
CA LEU A 148 48.33 35.55 40.46
C LEU A 148 46.98 34.97 40.92
N ALA A 149 46.17 35.73 41.67
CA ALA A 149 44.81 35.31 42.03
C ALA A 149 43.84 35.46 40.84
N GLU A 150 43.92 36.56 40.09
CA GLU A 150 43.11 36.79 38.90
C GLU A 150 43.43 35.79 37.78
N THR A 151 44.71 35.60 37.46
CA THR A 151 45.14 34.61 36.44
C THR A 151 44.81 33.18 36.86
N ARG A 152 44.80 32.87 38.17
CA ARG A 152 44.29 31.59 38.68
C ARG A 152 42.78 31.44 38.46
N ILE A 153 41.98 32.44 38.75
CA ILE A 153 40.52 32.40 38.51
C ILE A 153 40.24 32.24 37.01
N ALA A 154 40.96 32.94 36.14
CA ALA A 154 40.85 32.79 34.70
C ALA A 154 41.28 31.38 34.21
N LEU A 155 42.28 30.76 34.85
CA LEU A 155 42.67 29.38 34.57
C LEU A 155 41.59 28.37 35.03
N GLU A 156 41.03 28.58 36.22
CA GLU A 156 39.94 27.75 36.75
C GLU A 156 38.68 27.87 35.86
N GLU A 157 38.29 29.08 35.42
CA GLU A 157 37.22 29.29 34.43
C GLU A 157 37.49 28.61 33.07
N THR A 158 38.72 28.74 32.53
CA THR A 158 39.05 28.13 31.23
C THR A 158 39.08 26.61 31.32
N SER A 159 39.57 26.04 32.43
CA SER A 159 39.48 24.59 32.67
C SER A 159 38.04 24.08 32.78
N ALA A 160 37.15 24.85 33.42
CA ALA A 160 35.72 24.52 33.48
C ALA A 160 35.04 24.55 32.10
N ARG A 161 35.36 25.56 31.26
CA ARG A 161 34.90 25.63 29.86
C ARG A 161 35.45 24.48 29.02
N GLU A 162 36.70 24.08 29.21
CA GLU A 162 37.24 22.89 28.54
C GLU A 162 36.52 21.61 28.96
N ASP A 163 36.19 21.44 30.24
CA ASP A 163 35.48 20.26 30.73
C ASP A 163 34.01 20.24 30.26
N GLU A 164 33.36 21.40 30.16
CA GLU A 164 32.07 21.57 29.48
C GLU A 164 32.17 21.15 28.00
N PHE A 165 33.17 21.62 27.25
CA PHE A 165 33.40 21.20 25.87
C PHE A 165 33.77 19.71 25.73
N LYS A 166 34.43 19.09 26.72
CA LYS A 166 34.69 17.63 26.75
C LYS A 166 33.38 16.85 26.95
N ILE A 167 32.49 17.31 27.84
CA ILE A 167 31.16 16.73 28.05
C ILE A 167 30.32 16.83 26.76
N ASP A 168 30.27 18.01 26.14
CA ASP A 168 29.59 18.22 24.86
C ASP A 168 30.17 17.37 23.73
N HIS A 169 31.49 17.21 23.65
CA HIS A 169 32.13 16.37 22.64
C HIS A 169 31.77 14.88 22.83
N VAL A 170 31.68 14.40 24.08
CA VAL A 170 31.20 13.05 24.39
C VAL A 170 29.71 12.92 24.05
N ALA A 171 28.87 13.89 24.41
CA ALA A 171 27.45 13.90 24.07
C ALA A 171 27.21 13.85 22.54
N LEU A 172 27.88 14.73 21.78
CA LEU A 172 27.84 14.75 20.32
C LEU A 172 28.39 13.47 19.68
N THR A 173 29.37 12.81 20.32
CA THR A 173 29.90 11.52 19.85
C THR A 173 28.91 10.38 20.10
N THR A 174 28.32 10.28 21.30
CA THR A 174 27.28 9.27 21.57
C THR A 174 26.04 9.46 20.68
N LEU A 175 25.65 10.71 20.39
CA LEU A 175 24.58 11.03 19.44
C LEU A 175 24.94 10.66 18.00
N ARG A 176 26.18 10.92 17.57
CA ARG A 176 26.71 10.50 16.25
C ARG A 176 26.65 8.97 16.11
N ASP A 177 27.09 8.23 17.12
CA ASP A 177 27.09 6.76 17.07
C ASP A 177 25.66 6.19 17.15
N THR A 178 24.76 6.79 17.95
CA THR A 178 23.33 6.44 17.95
C THR A 178 22.67 6.67 16.59
N LEU A 179 22.97 7.79 15.91
CA LEU A 179 22.49 8.05 14.55
C LEU A 179 23.09 7.09 13.53
N LYS A 180 24.37 6.72 13.67
CA LYS A 180 25.05 5.74 12.82
C LYS A 180 24.45 4.34 12.96
N ASP A 181 24.15 3.89 14.18
CA ASP A 181 23.47 2.62 14.42
C ASP A 181 22.04 2.63 13.85
N ARG A 182 21.33 3.77 13.97
CA ARG A 182 20.00 3.94 13.37
C ARG A 182 20.03 3.98 11.85
N ILE A 183 21.05 4.58 11.23
CA ILE A 183 21.29 4.49 9.78
C ILE A 183 21.56 3.03 9.40
N GLY A 184 22.47 2.33 10.10
CA GLY A 184 22.74 0.92 9.84
C GLY A 184 21.54 0.00 10.08
N GLU A 185 20.58 0.38 10.93
CA GLU A 185 19.28 -0.29 11.08
C GLU A 185 18.33 0.01 9.91
N LEU A 186 18.24 1.26 9.47
CA LEU A 186 17.45 1.65 8.30
C LEU A 186 18.00 0.99 7.01
N ASP A 187 19.31 0.90 6.84
CA ASP A 187 19.95 0.20 5.72
C ASP A 187 19.65 -1.30 5.75
N ARG A 188 19.67 -1.95 6.93
CA ARG A 188 19.25 -3.35 7.09
C ARG A 188 17.77 -3.54 6.75
N ASN A 189 16.90 -2.61 7.16
CA ASN A 189 15.47 -2.66 6.87
C ASN A 189 15.16 -2.37 5.38
N LEU A 190 15.92 -1.48 4.73
CA LEU A 190 15.86 -1.25 3.28
C LEU A 190 16.37 -2.46 2.49
N ALA A 191 17.47 -3.08 2.93
CA ALA A 191 17.96 -4.33 2.34
C ALA A 191 16.91 -5.45 2.47
N ALA A 192 16.33 -5.64 3.66
CA ALA A 192 15.31 -6.66 3.92
C ALA A 192 14.01 -6.42 3.13
N THR A 193 13.53 -5.19 3.02
CA THR A 193 12.33 -4.88 2.23
C THR A 193 12.61 -4.98 0.73
N ASN A 194 13.82 -4.67 0.25
CA ASN A 194 14.19 -4.87 -1.15
C ASN A 194 14.41 -6.35 -1.49
N THR A 195 14.91 -7.18 -0.56
CA THR A 195 14.90 -8.64 -0.74
C THR A 195 13.47 -9.20 -0.73
N HIS A 196 12.58 -8.69 0.13
CA HIS A 196 11.15 -9.04 0.09
C HIS A 196 10.53 -8.70 -1.28
N LEU A 197 10.68 -7.47 -1.75
CA LEU A 197 10.16 -7.00 -3.05
C LEU A 197 10.76 -7.73 -4.25
N THR A 198 11.99 -8.24 -4.17
CA THR A 198 12.56 -9.09 -5.22
C THR A 198 12.06 -10.53 -5.13
N THR A 199 11.83 -11.08 -3.93
CA THR A 199 11.12 -12.37 -3.79
C THR A 199 9.66 -12.29 -4.26
N GLU A 200 8.92 -11.24 -3.94
CA GLU A 200 7.55 -11.01 -4.45
C GLU A 200 7.53 -10.78 -5.96
N ARG A 201 8.47 -10.00 -6.52
CA ARG A 201 8.59 -9.91 -7.98
C ARG A 201 8.87 -11.27 -8.60
N ASN A 202 9.70 -12.11 -7.99
CA ASN A 202 10.01 -13.44 -8.51
C ASN A 202 8.81 -14.40 -8.40
N THR A 203 8.04 -14.39 -7.31
CA THR A 203 6.82 -15.22 -7.19
C THR A 203 5.69 -14.71 -8.07
N LEU A 204 5.52 -13.39 -8.24
CA LEU A 204 4.60 -12.80 -9.22
C LEU A 204 5.04 -13.14 -10.65
N ARG A 205 6.34 -13.17 -10.94
CA ARG A 205 6.88 -13.58 -12.25
C ARG A 205 6.58 -15.05 -12.52
N THR A 206 6.90 -15.97 -11.60
CA THR A 206 6.66 -17.41 -11.81
C THR A 206 5.18 -17.77 -11.82
N THR A 207 4.34 -17.10 -11.03
CA THR A 207 2.87 -17.28 -11.12
C THR A 207 2.31 -16.74 -12.43
N SER A 208 2.75 -15.57 -12.91
CA SER A 208 2.37 -15.03 -14.22
C SER A 208 2.85 -15.91 -15.38
N GLU A 209 4.09 -16.41 -15.33
CA GLU A 209 4.62 -17.40 -16.27
C GLU A 209 3.77 -18.68 -16.26
N SER A 210 3.44 -19.22 -15.08
CA SER A 210 2.57 -20.41 -14.96
C SER A 210 1.15 -20.16 -15.50
N LEU A 211 0.58 -18.98 -15.26
CA LEU A 211 -0.72 -18.57 -15.78
C LEU A 211 -0.68 -18.43 -17.31
N SER A 212 0.43 -17.94 -17.87
CA SER A 212 0.62 -17.89 -19.33
C SER A 212 0.72 -19.29 -19.96
N VAL A 213 1.32 -20.25 -19.25
CA VAL A 213 1.38 -21.66 -19.65
C VAL A 213 -0.01 -22.31 -19.56
N GLU A 214 -0.78 -22.05 -18.50
CA GLU A 214 -2.17 -22.52 -18.43
C GLU A 214 -3.09 -21.85 -19.45
N LEU A 215 -2.90 -20.56 -19.76
CA LEU A 215 -3.66 -19.87 -20.82
C LEU A 215 -3.32 -20.41 -22.22
N THR A 216 -2.06 -20.76 -22.49
CA THR A 216 -1.68 -21.39 -23.77
C THR A 216 -2.17 -22.83 -23.88
N LYS A 217 -2.07 -23.65 -22.82
CA LYS A 217 -2.75 -24.95 -22.74
C LYS A 217 -4.25 -24.83 -22.94
N ASN A 218 -4.91 -23.88 -22.28
CA ASN A 218 -6.36 -23.66 -22.35
C ASN A 218 -6.80 -23.09 -23.71
N ARG A 219 -5.90 -22.42 -24.45
CA ARG A 219 -6.07 -22.09 -25.87
C ARG A 219 -5.95 -23.34 -26.75
N GLN A 220 -4.89 -24.13 -26.57
CA GLN A 220 -4.67 -25.38 -27.31
C GLN A 220 -5.80 -26.39 -27.09
N LEU A 221 -6.36 -26.48 -25.88
CA LEU A 221 -7.53 -27.31 -25.57
C LEU A 221 -8.81 -26.80 -26.26
N ARG A 222 -9.01 -25.48 -26.38
CA ARG A 222 -10.12 -24.92 -27.18
C ARG A 222 -9.94 -25.17 -28.68
N GLU A 223 -8.71 -25.09 -29.16
CA GLU A 223 -8.35 -25.36 -30.56
C GLU A 223 -8.57 -26.84 -30.89
N GLN A 224 -8.12 -27.76 -30.04
CA GLN A 224 -8.42 -29.20 -30.11
C GLN A 224 -9.92 -29.48 -30.02
N LEU A 225 -10.66 -28.78 -29.15
CA LEU A 225 -12.12 -28.92 -29.06
C LEU A 225 -12.79 -28.51 -30.37
N ALA A 226 -12.48 -27.34 -30.92
CA ALA A 226 -12.98 -26.87 -32.20
C ALA A 226 -12.61 -27.82 -33.35
N ASP A 227 -11.42 -28.42 -33.32
CA ASP A 227 -10.96 -29.42 -34.29
C ASP A 227 -11.78 -30.73 -34.18
N THR A 228 -12.15 -31.15 -32.97
CA THR A 228 -13.07 -32.30 -32.76
C THR A 228 -14.53 -31.97 -33.13
N GLU A 229 -15.01 -30.75 -32.87
CA GLU A 229 -16.33 -30.28 -33.30
C GLU A 229 -16.43 -30.20 -34.84
N ALA A 230 -15.36 -29.76 -35.51
CA ALA A 230 -15.28 -29.76 -36.97
C ALA A 230 -15.32 -31.18 -37.55
N ARG A 231 -14.63 -32.15 -36.94
CA ARG A 231 -14.64 -33.57 -37.32
C ARG A 231 -15.99 -34.24 -37.08
N LEU A 232 -16.67 -33.89 -35.99
CA LEU A 232 -18.06 -34.31 -35.75
C LEU A 232 -18.98 -33.73 -36.84
N ALA A 233 -18.84 -32.44 -37.18
CA ALA A 233 -19.62 -31.82 -38.24
C ALA A 233 -19.35 -32.38 -39.64
N THR A 234 -18.18 -32.97 -39.92
CA THR A 234 -17.97 -33.75 -41.18
C THR A 234 -18.65 -35.11 -41.11
N LEU A 235 -18.51 -35.85 -40.00
CA LEU A 235 -19.17 -37.15 -39.81
C LEU A 235 -20.71 -37.03 -39.84
N ASP A 236 -21.28 -35.96 -39.30
CA ASP A 236 -22.73 -35.70 -39.38
C ASP A 236 -23.21 -35.40 -40.80
N ARG A 237 -22.39 -34.74 -41.64
CA ARG A 237 -22.68 -34.53 -43.08
C ARG A 237 -22.61 -35.84 -43.86
N GLU A 238 -21.61 -36.68 -43.59
CA GLU A 238 -21.49 -38.03 -44.18
C GLU A 238 -22.67 -38.92 -43.76
N ALA A 239 -23.04 -38.90 -42.48
CA ALA A 239 -24.21 -39.60 -41.96
C ALA A 239 -25.54 -39.01 -42.48
N ALA A 240 -25.59 -37.73 -42.87
CA ALA A 240 -26.75 -37.16 -43.55
C ALA A 240 -26.83 -37.65 -45.02
N ALA A 241 -25.71 -37.66 -45.74
CA ALA A 241 -25.64 -38.19 -47.10
C ALA A 241 -26.08 -39.66 -47.18
N LEU A 242 -25.54 -40.51 -46.31
CA LEU A 242 -25.91 -41.93 -46.21
C LEU A 242 -27.39 -42.14 -45.84
N ARG A 243 -28.00 -41.23 -45.06
CA ARG A 243 -29.45 -41.25 -44.80
C ARG A 243 -30.26 -40.88 -46.05
N THR A 244 -29.83 -39.90 -46.84
CA THR A 244 -30.50 -39.56 -48.11
C THR A 244 -30.37 -40.67 -49.15
N GLU A 245 -29.23 -41.34 -49.22
CA GLU A 245 -29.00 -42.49 -50.10
C GLU A 245 -29.89 -43.69 -49.71
N ARG A 246 -29.95 -44.03 -48.41
CA ARG A 246 -30.91 -45.05 -47.93
C ARG A 246 -32.36 -44.69 -48.22
N ALA A 247 -32.75 -43.42 -48.10
CA ALA A 247 -34.10 -42.99 -48.42
C ALA A 247 -34.43 -43.18 -49.92
N ALA A 248 -33.50 -42.82 -50.81
CA ALA A 248 -33.65 -43.03 -52.26
C ALA A 248 -33.76 -44.52 -52.63
N LEU A 249 -32.90 -45.37 -52.05
CA LEU A 249 -32.96 -46.83 -52.25
C LEU A 249 -34.28 -47.44 -51.72
N THR A 250 -34.77 -46.98 -50.57
CA THR A 250 -36.04 -47.47 -50.01
C THR A 250 -37.23 -47.06 -50.89
N ALA A 251 -37.20 -45.86 -51.49
CA ALA A 251 -38.21 -45.44 -52.45
C ALA A 251 -38.18 -46.26 -53.76
N GLN A 252 -37.00 -46.68 -54.22
CA GLN A 252 -36.89 -47.58 -55.38
C GLN A 252 -37.48 -48.96 -55.12
N VAL A 253 -37.28 -49.52 -53.91
CA VAL A 253 -37.89 -50.81 -53.53
C VAL A 253 -39.43 -50.71 -53.54
N ALA A 254 -40.00 -49.71 -52.88
CA ALA A 254 -41.46 -49.51 -52.86
C ALA A 254 -42.06 -49.31 -54.27
N ALA A 255 -41.33 -48.65 -55.18
CA ALA A 255 -41.75 -48.47 -56.58
C ALA A 255 -41.69 -49.76 -57.41
N LEU A 256 -40.87 -50.74 -57.03
CA LEU A 256 -40.83 -52.07 -57.65
C LEU A 256 -41.93 -52.98 -57.07
N GLU A 257 -42.16 -52.93 -55.77
CA GLU A 257 -43.23 -53.67 -55.08
C GLU A 257 -44.63 -53.27 -55.60
N ALA A 258 -44.88 -51.97 -55.78
CA ALA A 258 -46.14 -51.50 -56.37
C ALA A 258 -46.39 -52.06 -57.79
N ARG A 259 -45.36 -52.07 -58.64
CA ARG A 259 -45.43 -52.61 -60.01
C ARG A 259 -45.61 -54.13 -60.06
N ALA A 260 -45.10 -54.85 -59.06
CA ALA A 260 -45.35 -56.28 -58.93
C ALA A 260 -46.82 -56.55 -58.57
N LEU A 261 -47.39 -55.78 -57.64
CA LEU A 261 -48.78 -55.92 -57.21
C LEU A 261 -49.78 -55.62 -58.35
N GLU A 262 -49.53 -54.57 -59.14
CA GLU A 262 -50.32 -54.25 -60.33
C GLU A 262 -50.28 -55.39 -61.38
N ALA A 263 -49.11 -56.02 -61.58
CA ALA A 263 -48.94 -57.13 -62.51
C ALA A 263 -49.63 -58.44 -62.05
N GLU A 264 -49.70 -58.71 -60.75
CA GLU A 264 -50.45 -59.86 -60.22
C GLU A 264 -51.96 -59.64 -60.32
N GLN A 265 -52.46 -58.44 -60.01
CA GLN A 265 -53.89 -58.11 -60.15
C GLN A 265 -54.37 -58.20 -61.61
N ALA A 266 -53.55 -57.76 -62.57
CA ALA A 266 -53.85 -57.91 -63.99
C ALA A 266 -53.95 -59.40 -64.42
N ARG A 267 -53.09 -60.28 -63.90
CA ARG A 267 -53.14 -61.73 -64.20
C ARG A 267 -54.40 -62.37 -63.63
N ALA A 268 -54.72 -62.10 -62.37
CA ALA A 268 -55.91 -62.65 -61.70
C ALA A 268 -57.21 -62.31 -62.44
N ALA A 269 -57.31 -61.11 -63.02
CA ALA A 269 -58.44 -60.72 -63.86
C ALA A 269 -58.55 -61.60 -65.13
N THR A 270 -57.45 -61.76 -65.88
CA THR A 270 -57.45 -62.56 -67.12
C THR A 270 -57.74 -64.05 -66.89
N GLU A 271 -57.35 -64.60 -65.74
CA GLU A 271 -57.56 -66.01 -65.39
C GLU A 271 -59.02 -66.28 -64.97
N ALA A 272 -59.70 -65.26 -64.41
CA ALA A 272 -61.14 -65.29 -64.13
C ALA A 272 -62.01 -65.24 -65.41
N GLU A 273 -61.59 -64.51 -66.44
CA GLU A 273 -62.31 -64.50 -67.74
C GLU A 273 -62.11 -65.81 -68.52
N ALA A 274 -60.88 -66.34 -68.55
CA ALA A 274 -60.57 -67.60 -69.22
C ALA A 274 -61.34 -68.79 -68.63
N SER A 275 -61.46 -68.85 -67.30
CA SER A 275 -62.21 -69.91 -66.61
C SER A 275 -63.73 -69.82 -66.84
N ARG A 276 -64.28 -68.61 -67.04
CA ARG A 276 -65.68 -68.39 -67.43
C ARG A 276 -66.00 -68.95 -68.82
N LEU A 277 -65.26 -68.52 -69.84
CA LEU A 277 -65.44 -68.96 -71.23
C LEU A 277 -65.25 -70.49 -71.41
N THR A 278 -64.40 -71.09 -70.60
CA THR A 278 -64.18 -72.56 -70.58
C THR A 278 -65.34 -73.34 -69.93
N GLY A 279 -66.17 -72.68 -69.12
CA GLY A 279 -67.41 -73.25 -68.59
C GLY A 279 -68.50 -73.35 -69.66
N ASP A 280 -68.80 -72.22 -70.30
CA ASP A 280 -69.90 -72.10 -71.28
C ASP A 280 -69.69 -73.03 -72.49
N ALA A 281 -68.46 -73.11 -73.01
CA ALA A 281 -68.10 -74.02 -74.10
C ALA A 281 -68.38 -75.51 -73.78
N ARG A 282 -68.15 -75.93 -72.52
CA ARG A 282 -68.41 -77.32 -72.07
C ARG A 282 -69.89 -77.62 -71.87
N GLN A 283 -70.71 -76.60 -71.61
CA GLN A 283 -72.16 -76.76 -71.53
C GLN A 283 -72.76 -76.93 -72.94
N ALA A 284 -72.33 -76.12 -73.91
CA ALA A 284 -72.76 -76.20 -75.30
C ALA A 284 -72.36 -77.52 -76.00
N GLN A 285 -71.19 -78.08 -75.67
CA GLN A 285 -70.77 -79.37 -76.24
C GLN A 285 -71.63 -80.54 -75.73
N ARG A 286 -72.03 -80.53 -74.45
CA ARG A 286 -72.83 -81.61 -73.85
C ARG A 286 -74.26 -81.69 -74.38
N THR A 287 -74.87 -80.56 -74.76
CA THR A 287 -76.19 -80.55 -75.39
C THR A 287 -76.13 -81.05 -76.83
N ALA A 288 -75.06 -80.75 -77.58
CA ALA A 288 -74.84 -81.30 -78.92
C ALA A 288 -74.64 -82.83 -78.92
N GLU A 289 -73.84 -83.36 -77.99
CA GLU A 289 -73.56 -84.81 -77.88
C GLU A 289 -74.78 -85.63 -77.40
N ALA A 290 -75.77 -85.02 -76.74
CA ALA A 290 -77.02 -85.67 -76.36
C ALA A 290 -77.96 -85.84 -77.58
N LEU A 291 -78.23 -84.75 -78.30
CA LEU A 291 -79.11 -84.75 -79.48
C LEU A 291 -78.56 -85.65 -80.62
N ALA A 292 -77.24 -85.78 -80.71
CA ALA A 292 -76.60 -86.68 -81.67
C ALA A 292 -76.82 -88.17 -81.38
N ARG A 293 -77.23 -88.56 -80.17
CA ARG A 293 -77.50 -89.97 -79.81
C ARG A 293 -78.95 -90.36 -80.06
N GLU A 294 -79.92 -89.51 -79.73
CA GLU A 294 -81.33 -89.74 -80.11
C GLU A 294 -81.51 -89.85 -81.63
N ALA A 295 -80.73 -89.08 -82.41
CA ALA A 295 -80.68 -89.18 -83.86
C ALA A 295 -79.99 -90.45 -84.41
N ALA A 296 -79.21 -91.17 -83.60
CA ALA A 296 -78.55 -92.42 -83.99
C ALA A 296 -79.46 -93.64 -83.72
N ASP A 297 -80.01 -93.72 -82.52
CA ASP A 297 -80.84 -94.87 -82.08
C ASP A 297 -82.14 -94.98 -82.91
N THR A 298 -82.71 -93.85 -83.31
CA THR A 298 -83.88 -93.81 -84.22
C THR A 298 -83.55 -94.29 -85.64
N ILE A 299 -82.31 -94.11 -86.11
CA ILE A 299 -81.86 -94.57 -87.44
C ILE A 299 -81.52 -96.07 -87.43
N GLU A 300 -81.01 -96.61 -86.31
CA GLU A 300 -80.85 -98.06 -86.11
C GLU A 300 -82.22 -98.77 -86.07
N MET A 301 -83.18 -98.25 -85.28
CA MET A 301 -84.50 -98.87 -85.13
C MET A 301 -85.26 -98.97 -86.46
N LEU A 302 -85.27 -97.91 -87.26
CA LEU A 302 -85.89 -97.90 -88.60
C LEU A 302 -85.17 -98.80 -89.62
N ARG A 303 -83.88 -99.13 -89.42
CA ARG A 303 -83.16 -100.11 -90.24
C ARG A 303 -83.50 -101.55 -89.84
N ALA A 304 -83.68 -101.81 -88.55
CA ALA A 304 -84.10 -103.11 -88.05
C ALA A 304 -85.51 -103.49 -88.53
N GLU A 305 -86.47 -102.56 -88.45
CA GLU A 305 -87.83 -102.78 -88.99
C GLU A 305 -87.83 -103.05 -90.49
N LYS A 306 -87.04 -102.28 -91.27
CA LYS A 306 -86.91 -102.51 -92.71
C LYS A 306 -86.37 -103.91 -93.02
N ALA A 307 -85.32 -104.34 -92.33
CA ALA A 307 -84.71 -105.65 -92.55
C ALA A 307 -85.68 -106.81 -92.26
N MET A 308 -86.51 -106.71 -91.21
CA MET A 308 -87.52 -107.75 -90.92
C MET A 308 -88.65 -107.79 -91.95
N LEU A 309 -89.06 -106.64 -92.50
CA LEU A 309 -90.08 -106.58 -93.55
C LEU A 309 -89.59 -107.15 -94.88
N ASP A 310 -88.34 -106.89 -95.26
CA ASP A 310 -87.73 -107.44 -96.49
C ASP A 310 -87.56 -108.99 -96.39
N ASP A 311 -87.14 -109.54 -95.23
CA ASP A 311 -86.99 -111.01 -95.04
C ASP A 311 -88.35 -111.75 -94.99
N ALA A 312 -89.39 -111.11 -94.43
CA ALA A 312 -90.76 -111.63 -94.50
C ALA A 312 -91.29 -111.66 -95.95
N LEU A 313 -90.94 -110.67 -96.77
CA LEU A 313 -91.27 -110.60 -98.19
C LEU A 313 -90.44 -111.56 -99.07
N ALA A 314 -89.34 -112.13 -98.55
CA ALA A 314 -88.64 -113.24 -99.20
C ALA A 314 -89.38 -114.56 -98.96
N LYS A 315 -89.64 -114.94 -97.69
CA LYS A 315 -90.34 -116.20 -97.34
C LYS A 315 -91.71 -116.31 -98.02
N ALA A 316 -92.50 -115.24 -98.03
CA ALA A 316 -93.81 -115.21 -98.67
C ALA A 316 -93.79 -115.41 -100.20
N ARG A 317 -92.61 -115.33 -100.85
CA ARG A 317 -92.43 -115.64 -102.28
C ARG A 317 -91.97 -117.07 -102.52
N ASP A 318 -91.10 -117.61 -101.66
CA ASP A 318 -90.63 -119.00 -101.75
C ASP A 318 -91.75 -120.01 -101.43
N ASP A 319 -92.58 -119.73 -100.41
CA ASP A 319 -93.79 -120.52 -100.11
C ASP A 319 -94.74 -120.59 -101.32
N ARG A 320 -94.83 -119.50 -102.10
CA ARG A 320 -95.64 -119.43 -103.32
C ARG A 320 -95.02 -120.27 -104.46
N ALA A 321 -93.70 -120.31 -104.57
CA ALA A 321 -93.01 -121.14 -105.55
C ALA A 321 -93.21 -122.64 -105.27
N GLY A 322 -93.12 -123.07 -104.00
CA GLY A 322 -93.34 -124.45 -103.58
C GLY A 322 -94.77 -124.94 -103.86
N LEU A 323 -95.78 -124.11 -103.56
CA LEU A 323 -97.19 -124.46 -103.80
C LEU A 323 -97.56 -124.54 -105.29
N GLN A 324 -96.90 -123.77 -106.16
CA GLN A 324 -97.17 -123.85 -107.60
C GLN A 324 -96.64 -125.15 -108.23
N GLN A 325 -95.54 -125.73 -107.73
CA GLN A 325 -95.05 -127.04 -108.21
C GLN A 325 -95.96 -128.22 -107.80
N GLN A 326 -96.80 -128.06 -106.77
CA GLN A 326 -97.74 -129.10 -106.36
C GLN A 326 -99.02 -129.15 -107.22
N LEU A 327 -99.28 -128.12 -108.04
CA LEU A 327 -100.48 -128.03 -108.87
C LEU A 327 -100.32 -128.53 -110.32
N ASP A 328 -99.10 -128.86 -110.76
CA ASP A 328 -98.87 -129.59 -112.02
C ASP A 328 -99.39 -131.05 -111.95
N HIS A 329 -99.58 -131.63 -110.76
CA HIS A 329 -99.86 -133.06 -110.60
C HIS A 329 -101.36 -133.42 -110.72
N LEU A 330 -102.30 -132.53 -110.40
CA LEU A 330 -103.66 -132.94 -110.02
C LEU A 330 -104.81 -132.71 -111.02
N LEU A 331 -104.63 -131.95 -112.10
CA LEU A 331 -105.74 -131.69 -113.05
C LEU A 331 -105.38 -131.84 -114.54
N SER A 332 -105.02 -133.07 -114.94
CA SER A 332 -104.95 -133.50 -116.34
C SER A 332 -106.31 -133.78 -116.99
N LEU A 333 -107.42 -133.28 -116.40
CA LEU A 333 -108.79 -133.42 -116.88
C LEU A 333 -109.50 -132.05 -116.94
N ALA A 334 -110.42 -131.89 -117.90
CA ALA A 334 -111.32 -130.75 -118.12
C ALA A 334 -110.73 -129.44 -118.73
N THR A 335 -110.53 -129.50 -120.05
CA THR A 335 -110.90 -128.54 -121.11
C THR A 335 -111.54 -127.16 -120.80
N THR A 336 -111.36 -126.23 -121.76
CA THR A 336 -111.97 -124.88 -121.97
C THR A 336 -111.44 -123.74 -121.06
N VAL A 337 -110.91 -122.60 -121.53
CA VAL A 337 -111.38 -121.58 -122.52
C VAL A 337 -112.58 -120.77 -121.97
N PRO A 338 -112.59 -119.40 -121.92
CA PRO A 338 -111.56 -118.39 -122.26
C PRO A 338 -111.32 -117.28 -121.19
N ALA A 339 -110.58 -116.23 -121.60
CA ALA A 339 -110.74 -114.80 -121.25
C ALA A 339 -110.07 -114.16 -119.99
N THR A 340 -109.36 -113.06 -120.27
CA THR A 340 -109.60 -111.65 -119.86
C THR A 340 -110.81 -111.31 -118.93
N PRO A 341 -110.89 -110.10 -118.30
CA PRO A 341 -109.96 -108.94 -118.33
C PRO A 341 -109.74 -108.18 -116.98
N ALA A 342 -108.85 -107.16 -117.04
CA ALA A 342 -108.95 -105.81 -116.43
C ALA A 342 -109.16 -105.55 -114.90
N GLY A 343 -108.80 -104.32 -114.49
CA GLY A 343 -109.09 -103.70 -113.18
C GLY A 343 -107.89 -103.70 -112.22
N GLY A 344 -107.13 -102.62 -112.00
CA GLY A 344 -107.13 -101.28 -112.64
C GLY A 344 -107.72 -100.15 -111.77
N VAL A 345 -107.35 -98.89 -112.08
CA VAL A 345 -107.93 -97.61 -111.55
C VAL A 345 -107.51 -97.29 -110.10
N SER A 346 -107.17 -96.07 -109.64
CA SER A 346 -107.14 -94.68 -110.19
C SER A 346 -105.89 -93.91 -109.68
N SER A 347 -105.27 -92.96 -110.41
CA SER A 347 -105.48 -91.47 -110.45
C SER A 347 -105.36 -90.75 -109.09
N ARG A 348 -104.81 -89.51 -108.97
CA ARG A 348 -105.12 -88.28 -109.75
C ARG A 348 -104.01 -87.21 -109.67
N ASP A 349 -103.73 -86.60 -110.83
CA ASP A 349 -103.33 -85.22 -111.26
C ASP A 349 -103.21 -84.05 -110.22
N GLU A 350 -102.67 -82.83 -110.49
CA GLU A 350 -101.76 -82.22 -111.50
C GLU A 350 -101.43 -80.73 -111.10
N ALA A 351 -100.35 -80.17 -111.67
CA ALA A 351 -100.14 -78.78 -112.17
C ALA A 351 -100.41 -77.45 -111.37
N ASP A 352 -99.76 -76.38 -111.90
CA ASP A 352 -100.05 -74.93 -111.90
C ASP A 352 -99.89 -73.97 -110.67
N ASP A 353 -98.67 -73.44 -110.55
CA ASP A 353 -98.26 -72.04 -110.82
C ASP A 353 -98.63 -70.78 -109.96
N THR A 354 -97.58 -69.97 -109.72
CA THR A 354 -97.49 -68.49 -109.64
C THR A 354 -98.46 -67.60 -108.80
N ALA A 355 -98.91 -68.02 -107.61
CA ALA A 355 -99.57 -67.10 -106.64
C ALA A 355 -98.79 -66.85 -105.32
N LEU A 356 -98.60 -67.89 -104.49
CA LEU A 356 -98.34 -67.75 -103.05
C LEU A 356 -96.87 -67.48 -102.63
N LEU A 357 -95.96 -67.24 -103.58
CA LEU A 357 -94.65 -66.65 -103.26
C LEU A 357 -94.75 -65.21 -102.73
N ARG A 358 -95.93 -64.57 -102.88
CA ARG A 358 -96.18 -63.19 -102.50
C ARG A 358 -96.73 -63.02 -101.06
N GLU A 359 -97.30 -64.07 -100.47
CA GLU A 359 -97.88 -64.00 -99.11
C GLU A 359 -96.82 -64.18 -98.01
N ARG A 360 -96.00 -65.23 -98.08
CA ARG A 360 -95.03 -65.56 -97.01
C ARG A 360 -93.95 -64.50 -96.78
N ILE A 361 -93.70 -63.62 -97.76
CA ILE A 361 -92.81 -62.46 -97.61
C ILE A 361 -93.45 -61.37 -96.73
N SER A 362 -94.79 -61.29 -96.69
CA SER A 362 -95.51 -60.35 -95.81
C SER A 362 -95.52 -60.80 -94.34
N ASP A 363 -95.64 -62.10 -94.06
CA ASP A 363 -95.63 -62.58 -92.66
C ASP A 363 -94.26 -62.38 -91.98
N ILE A 364 -93.17 -62.67 -92.69
CA ILE A 364 -91.81 -62.43 -92.20
C ILE A 364 -91.55 -60.93 -91.93
N ALA A 365 -92.22 -60.03 -92.67
CA ALA A 365 -92.13 -58.59 -92.43
C ALA A 365 -92.90 -58.14 -91.15
N ALA A 366 -93.98 -58.82 -90.76
CA ALA A 366 -94.74 -58.49 -89.55
C ALA A 366 -93.99 -58.88 -88.28
N GLU A 367 -93.41 -60.08 -88.24
CA GLU A 367 -92.73 -60.62 -87.06
C GLU A 367 -91.45 -59.83 -86.70
N VAL A 368 -90.70 -59.38 -87.72
CA VAL A 368 -89.52 -58.51 -87.55
C VAL A 368 -89.91 -57.12 -87.01
N ALA A 369 -91.04 -56.56 -87.42
CA ALA A 369 -91.54 -55.28 -86.89
C ALA A 369 -92.04 -55.40 -85.44
N HIS A 370 -92.57 -56.56 -85.04
CA HIS A 370 -92.98 -56.82 -83.68
C HIS A 370 -91.78 -56.99 -82.73
N LEU A 371 -90.72 -57.68 -83.17
CA LEU A 371 -89.51 -57.90 -82.37
C LEU A 371 -88.69 -56.61 -82.15
N THR A 372 -88.69 -55.66 -83.11
CA THR A 372 -88.02 -54.36 -82.92
C THR A 372 -88.74 -53.45 -81.95
N ALA A 373 -90.08 -53.34 -82.01
CA ALA A 373 -90.86 -52.56 -81.05
C ALA A 373 -90.64 -53.05 -79.60
N ARG A 374 -90.50 -54.37 -79.40
CA ARG A 374 -90.23 -54.99 -78.09
C ARG A 374 -88.82 -54.72 -77.55
N LEU A 375 -87.86 -54.36 -78.40
CA LEU A 375 -86.50 -53.98 -78.00
C LEU A 375 -86.35 -52.47 -77.71
N GLU A 376 -87.18 -51.62 -78.30
CA GLU A 376 -87.18 -50.17 -78.04
C GLU A 376 -88.02 -49.78 -76.81
N GLY A 377 -89.04 -50.58 -76.47
CA GLY A 377 -89.86 -50.36 -75.27
C GLY A 377 -90.78 -49.14 -75.37
N PRO A 378 -91.16 -48.50 -74.25
CA PRO A 378 -92.12 -47.38 -74.22
C PRO A 378 -91.50 -46.10 -74.80
N GLY A 379 -91.44 -46.02 -76.13
CA GLY A 379 -90.88 -44.90 -76.89
C GLY A 379 -90.66 -45.15 -78.38
N SER A 380 -90.95 -46.36 -78.90
CA SER A 380 -90.69 -46.73 -80.29
C SER A 380 -91.38 -45.82 -81.34
N PRO A 381 -90.70 -45.37 -82.41
CA PRO A 381 -91.33 -44.69 -83.53
C PRO A 381 -92.39 -45.52 -84.27
N ILE A 382 -92.35 -46.85 -84.15
CA ILE A 382 -93.31 -47.77 -84.78
C ILE A 382 -94.73 -47.53 -84.22
N ASP A 383 -94.84 -47.21 -82.93
CA ASP A 383 -96.11 -46.95 -82.26
C ASP A 383 -96.81 -45.69 -82.80
N VAL A 384 -96.03 -44.68 -83.18
CA VAL A 384 -96.54 -43.42 -83.78
C VAL A 384 -97.14 -43.66 -85.16
N LEU A 385 -96.59 -44.60 -85.93
CA LEU A 385 -97.12 -44.97 -87.25
C LEU A 385 -98.38 -45.83 -87.13
N LEU A 386 -98.40 -46.84 -86.25
CA LEU A 386 -99.56 -47.71 -86.04
C LEU A 386 -100.81 -46.94 -85.59
N ALA A 387 -100.64 -45.88 -84.79
CA ALA A 387 -101.71 -44.98 -84.36
C ALA A 387 -102.43 -44.21 -85.50
N SER A 388 -101.92 -44.27 -86.75
CA SER A 388 -102.48 -43.56 -87.91
C SER A 388 -103.25 -44.44 -88.91
N HIS A 389 -103.36 -45.75 -88.67
CA HIS A 389 -103.98 -46.69 -89.62
C HIS A 389 -105.49 -46.92 -89.38
N ALA A 390 -106.23 -47.29 -90.44
CA ALA A 390 -107.67 -47.57 -90.41
C ALA A 390 -108.01 -48.81 -91.25
N PRO A 391 -108.97 -49.65 -90.82
CA PRO A 391 -109.17 -51.00 -91.36
C PRO A 391 -109.86 -51.06 -92.73
N ALA A 392 -109.59 -52.13 -93.48
CA ALA A 392 -110.13 -52.38 -94.81
C ALA A 392 -111.59 -52.93 -94.80
N ALA A 393 -112.29 -52.77 -95.93
CA ALA A 393 -113.71 -53.12 -96.09
C ALA A 393 -113.97 -54.35 -96.99
N ASN A 394 -115.17 -54.92 -96.86
CA ASN A 394 -115.60 -56.19 -97.47
C ASN A 394 -115.25 -56.35 -98.97
N GLY A 395 -114.61 -57.47 -99.30
CA GLY A 395 -114.36 -57.92 -100.68
C GLY A 395 -112.90 -57.93 -101.12
N ALA A 396 -111.98 -57.37 -100.34
CA ALA A 396 -110.54 -57.37 -100.60
C ALA A 396 -109.73 -57.96 -99.44
N SER A 397 -108.50 -58.40 -99.72
CA SER A 397 -107.62 -59.10 -98.76
C SER A 397 -107.05 -58.17 -97.66
N PRO A 398 -106.81 -58.68 -96.44
CA PRO A 398 -106.35 -57.88 -95.28
C PRO A 398 -104.88 -57.44 -95.38
N THR A 399 -104.51 -56.38 -94.65
CA THR A 399 -103.21 -55.71 -94.77
C THR A 399 -102.18 -56.15 -93.72
N LEU A 400 -100.95 -55.62 -93.83
CA LEU A 400 -99.85 -55.88 -92.89
C LEU A 400 -100.08 -55.22 -91.51
N ALA A 401 -100.67 -54.02 -91.47
CA ALA A 401 -100.89 -53.29 -90.23
C ALA A 401 -101.95 -53.96 -89.33
N ASP A 402 -102.98 -54.53 -89.95
CA ASP A 402 -104.01 -55.33 -89.26
C ASP A 402 -103.39 -56.53 -88.52
N ARG A 403 -102.38 -57.17 -89.10
CA ARG A 403 -101.68 -58.34 -88.50
C ARG A 403 -100.83 -57.96 -87.28
N ILE A 404 -100.19 -56.78 -87.28
CA ILE A 404 -99.33 -56.33 -86.17
C ILE A 404 -100.14 -55.95 -84.92
N LEU A 405 -101.31 -55.31 -85.10
CA LEU A 405 -102.19 -54.95 -83.99
C LEU A 405 -102.74 -56.18 -83.24
N ALA A 406 -102.98 -57.29 -83.94
CA ALA A 406 -103.54 -58.51 -83.36
C ALA A 406 -102.61 -59.23 -82.36
N LEU A 407 -101.29 -59.10 -82.52
CA LEU A 407 -100.31 -59.77 -81.65
C LEU A 407 -100.12 -59.08 -80.30
N ARG A 408 -100.26 -57.75 -80.22
CA ARG A 408 -99.84 -56.95 -79.06
C ARG A 408 -100.76 -57.08 -77.84
N THR A 409 -101.98 -57.58 -77.99
CA THR A 409 -103.00 -57.54 -76.94
C THR A 409 -102.85 -58.62 -75.83
N ALA A 410 -101.63 -58.88 -75.29
CA ALA A 410 -101.32 -60.10 -74.48
C ALA A 410 -100.27 -60.21 -73.22
N GLU A 411 -99.59 -59.22 -72.45
CA GLU A 411 -98.30 -59.50 -71.59
C GLU A 411 -97.64 -58.97 -70.14
N ASP A 412 -97.79 -57.83 -69.36
CA ASP A 412 -96.75 -57.09 -68.40
C ASP A 412 -96.35 -57.36 -66.82
N ALA A 413 -95.30 -56.67 -66.12
CA ALA A 413 -94.77 -56.81 -64.64
C ALA A 413 -93.80 -55.70 -63.87
N ALA A 414 -93.30 -55.80 -62.54
CA ALA A 414 -92.48 -54.78 -61.64
C ALA A 414 -91.60 -55.20 -60.29
N GLN A 415 -90.80 -54.33 -59.49
CA GLN A 415 -89.76 -54.61 -58.31
C GLN A 415 -89.28 -53.51 -57.14
N ASP A 416 -88.18 -53.67 -56.25
CA ASP A 416 -87.89 -53.20 -54.75
C ASP A 416 -86.44 -52.61 -54.11
N PRO A 417 -86.18 -52.26 -52.74
CA PRO A 417 -85.05 -51.40 -52.04
C PRO A 417 -84.14 -51.76 -50.68
N ALA A 418 -83.36 -50.84 -49.92
CA ALA A 418 -82.21 -51.07 -48.83
C ALA A 418 -81.74 -49.99 -47.61
N PRO A 419 -80.72 -50.18 -46.61
CA PRO A 419 -80.48 -49.50 -45.19
C PRO A 419 -79.20 -48.63 -44.49
N PRO A 420 -78.28 -48.95 -43.42
CA PRO A 420 -77.83 -48.14 -42.13
C PRO A 420 -76.29 -47.87 -41.49
N GLN A 421 -75.96 -47.22 -40.25
CA GLN A 421 -74.55 -46.77 -39.61
C GLN A 421 -74.30 -46.29 -38.01
N THR A 422 -73.07 -46.13 -37.29
CA THR A 422 -72.72 -45.53 -35.81
C THR A 422 -71.19 -45.35 -35.13
N ALA A 423 -70.77 -44.49 -34.06
CA ALA A 423 -69.41 -44.38 -33.21
C ALA A 423 -69.07 -43.41 -31.85
N PRO A 424 -67.96 -43.50 -30.93
CA PRO A 424 -67.58 -42.71 -29.57
C PRO A 424 -66.07 -42.44 -28.86
N LYS A 425 -65.71 -41.56 -27.78
CA LYS A 425 -64.36 -41.41 -26.88
C LYS A 425 -64.09 -40.42 -25.54
N ALA A 426 -62.91 -40.34 -24.73
CA ALA A 426 -62.47 -39.49 -23.42
C ALA A 426 -60.86 -39.30 -22.93
N ALA A 427 -60.11 -38.75 -21.83
CA ALA A 427 -60.01 -37.83 -20.52
C ALA A 427 -58.54 -37.52 -19.73
N ALA A 428 -58.21 -36.60 -18.66
CA ALA A 428 -56.84 -36.29 -17.86
C ALA A 428 -56.59 -35.30 -16.50
N PRO A 429 -55.39 -35.16 -15.68
CA PRO A 429 -55.06 -34.41 -14.29
C PRO A 429 -53.62 -33.70 -13.75
N LYS A 430 -53.36 -32.97 -12.53
CA LYS A 430 -51.99 -32.44 -11.80
C LYS A 430 -51.89 -31.49 -10.40
N THR A 431 -50.71 -31.04 -9.66
CA THR A 431 -50.28 -29.61 -9.02
C THR A 431 -49.57 -29.09 -7.60
N SER A 432 -48.87 -27.85 -7.56
CA SER A 432 -48.92 -26.60 -6.61
C SER A 432 -47.72 -25.90 -5.76
N ALA A 433 -47.83 -24.60 -5.23
CA ALA A 433 -46.71 -23.68 -4.71
C ALA A 433 -46.86 -22.62 -3.47
N PRO A 434 -46.61 -21.25 -3.47
CA PRO A 434 -45.68 -20.53 -2.51
C PRO A 434 -46.09 -19.17 -1.79
N ARG A 435 -45.27 -18.61 -0.83
CA ARG A 435 -44.92 -17.15 -0.54
C ARG A 435 -44.65 -16.73 0.94
N SER A 436 -43.74 -15.75 1.16
CA SER A 436 -43.61 -14.87 2.36
C SER A 436 -42.77 -13.59 2.08
N LYS A 437 -42.83 -12.52 2.93
CA LYS A 437 -41.90 -11.33 2.95
C LYS A 437 -42.13 -10.35 4.14
N GLY A 438 -41.06 -9.77 4.72
CA GLY A 438 -41.06 -8.56 5.60
C GLY A 438 -39.78 -8.45 6.47
N ARG A 439 -39.44 -7.34 7.17
CA ARG A 439 -39.80 -5.90 7.10
C ARG A 439 -38.95 -5.08 8.12
N ALA A 440 -38.69 -3.79 7.85
CA ALA A 440 -38.02 -2.78 8.70
C ALA A 440 -36.49 -2.99 8.93
N VAL A 441 -35.60 -1.98 9.04
CA VAL A 441 -35.65 -0.52 9.31
C VAL A 441 -35.67 -0.10 10.79
N ALA A 442 -34.47 0.09 11.35
CA ALA A 442 -34.06 1.08 12.37
C ALA A 442 -32.52 0.98 12.51
N GLY A 443 -31.76 2.06 12.69
CA GLY A 443 -32.11 3.49 12.69
C GLY A 443 -30.85 4.35 12.61
#